data_AF-A0AAD7HZJ2-F1
#
_entry.id   AF-A0AAD7HZJ2-F1
#
_cell.length_a   1.000
_cell.length_b   1.000
_cell.length_c   1.000
_cell.angle_alpha   90.00
_cell.angle_beta   90.00
_cell.angle_gamma   90.00
#
_symmetry.space_group_name_H-M   'P 1'
#
loop_
_entity.id
_entity.type
_entity.pdbx_description
1 polymer ?
#
loop_
_entity_poly.entity_id
_entity_poly.type
_entity_poly.pdbx_seq_one_letter_code
_entity_poly.pdbx_strand_id
1 'polypeptide(L)'
;MHTVSFACRDSHFAEPETPPPPVVQLLIHTDFATPPSMVFSIHEDFGSSAQKRVKFADDDSDTHDVHNMYPPLANYENIIGVPKHPSTVAVENSPKWLSGKTETKTIKEFIHNLVAKYLDETKSYKFQDEEALAEVSQQAAQAFPILRKYENDWGTRGILMHRLKNTSNKAARKAAKDVVDIVTDVVKKGKAGKATSMHLRSNKVP
;
A
#
# COMPACT_ATOMS: atom_id res chain seq x y z
N MET A 1 -34.52 21.75 40.06
CA MET A 1 -35.01 22.19 38.74
C MET A 1 -34.14 23.36 38.30
N HIS A 2 -33.23 23.15 37.36
CA HIS A 2 -32.31 24.18 36.89
C HIS A 2 -32.57 24.41 35.40
N THR A 3 -33.02 25.61 35.07
CA THR A 3 -33.29 26.08 33.72
C THR A 3 -31.98 26.52 33.09
N VAL A 4 -31.49 25.77 32.11
CA VAL A 4 -30.32 26.13 31.31
C VAL A 4 -30.76 26.99 30.14
N SER A 5 -30.31 28.24 30.15
CA SER A 5 -30.57 29.25 29.11
C SER A 5 -29.60 29.06 27.95
N PHE A 6 -30.12 28.80 26.75
CA PHE A 6 -29.33 28.75 25.52
C PHE A 6 -29.26 30.14 24.90
N ALA A 7 -28.06 30.72 24.87
CA ALA A 7 -27.79 31.91 24.08
C ALA A 7 -27.51 31.52 22.63
N CYS A 8 -28.37 31.99 21.71
CA CYS A 8 -28.09 32.00 20.27
C CYS A 8 -26.83 32.82 20.02
N ARG A 9 -25.78 32.18 19.47
CA ARG A 9 -24.62 32.88 18.91
C ARG A 9 -24.91 33.16 17.45
N ASP A 10 -24.94 34.44 17.10
CA ASP A 10 -25.10 34.91 15.73
C ASP A 10 -23.97 34.38 14.82
N SER A 11 -24.38 33.79 13.71
CA SER A 11 -23.51 33.24 12.67
C SER A 11 -22.98 34.38 11.80
N HIS A 12 -21.68 34.66 11.89
CA HIS A 12 -20.99 35.73 11.15
C HIS A 12 -20.39 35.31 9.81
N PHE A 13 -20.71 34.12 9.28
CA PHE A 13 -19.94 33.54 8.19
C PHE A 13 -20.80 33.17 6.98
N ALA A 14 -21.19 34.20 6.23
CA ALA A 14 -21.67 34.05 4.86
C ALA A 14 -21.41 35.36 4.09
N GLU A 15 -20.13 35.69 3.88
CA GLU A 15 -19.78 36.62 2.81
C GLU A 15 -19.89 35.88 1.47
N PRO A 16 -20.57 36.45 0.46
CA PRO A 16 -20.62 35.89 -0.88
C PRO A 16 -19.23 36.06 -1.53
N GLU A 17 -18.44 34.98 -1.57
CA GLU A 17 -17.17 35.00 -2.28
C GLU A 17 -17.40 35.31 -3.77
N THR A 18 -16.69 36.33 -4.23
CA THR A 18 -16.66 36.73 -5.64
C THR A 18 -16.20 35.57 -6.52
N PRO A 19 -16.82 35.35 -7.70
CA PRO A 19 -16.47 34.23 -8.57
C PRO A 19 -15.01 34.31 -9.00
N PRO A 20 -14.27 33.19 -8.97
CA PRO A 20 -12.86 33.17 -9.36
C PRO A 20 -12.69 33.56 -10.84
N PRO A 21 -11.64 34.32 -11.19
CA PRO A 21 -11.38 34.72 -12.57
C PRO A 21 -11.09 33.49 -13.47
N PRO A 22 -11.44 33.55 -14.76
CA PRO A 22 -11.22 32.46 -15.68
C PRO A 22 -9.72 32.19 -15.85
N VAL A 23 -9.30 30.99 -15.43
CA VAL A 23 -7.93 30.50 -15.64
C VAL A 23 -7.78 30.14 -17.11
N VAL A 24 -7.04 30.97 -17.85
CA VAL A 24 -6.65 30.70 -19.24
C VAL A 24 -5.57 29.61 -19.20
N GLN A 25 -5.96 28.36 -19.43
CA GLN A 25 -5.02 27.24 -19.55
C GLN A 25 -4.27 27.38 -20.88
N LEU A 26 -3.02 27.87 -20.81
CA LEU A 26 -2.09 27.81 -21.93
C LEU A 26 -1.76 26.34 -22.22
N LEU A 27 -2.40 25.77 -23.26
CA LEU A 27 -1.99 24.49 -23.84
C LEU A 27 -0.63 24.70 -24.53
N ILE A 28 0.44 24.38 -23.81
CA ILE A 28 1.77 24.23 -24.38
C ILE A 28 1.82 22.84 -25.03
N HIS A 29 1.56 22.79 -26.33
CA HIS A 29 1.73 21.59 -27.15
C HIS A 29 3.23 21.32 -27.31
N THR A 30 3.82 20.57 -26.38
CA THR A 30 5.14 19.99 -26.61
C THR A 30 4.96 18.68 -27.36
N ASP A 31 5.13 18.75 -28.68
CA ASP A 31 5.29 17.59 -29.56
C ASP A 31 6.53 16.78 -29.14
N PHE A 32 6.34 15.82 -28.25
CA PHE A 32 7.33 14.78 -27.98
C PHE A 32 7.30 13.78 -29.14
N ALA A 33 8.19 13.99 -30.11
CA ALA A 33 8.46 13.01 -31.16
C ALA A 33 9.07 11.74 -30.53
N THR A 34 8.22 10.74 -30.27
CA THR A 34 8.67 9.37 -30.00
C THR A 34 9.29 8.78 -31.27
N PRO A 35 10.58 8.36 -31.26
CA PRO A 35 11.14 7.60 -32.37
C PRO A 35 10.45 6.21 -32.43
N PRO A 36 10.35 5.62 -33.64
CA PRO A 36 9.76 4.30 -33.82
C PRO A 36 10.56 3.25 -33.04
N SER A 37 9.92 2.66 -32.04
CA SER A 37 10.42 1.51 -31.31
C SER A 37 10.76 0.39 -32.29
N MET A 38 12.03 -0.03 -32.25
CA MET A 38 12.49 -1.24 -32.90
C MET A 38 11.65 -2.44 -32.50
N VAL A 39 11.40 -3.26 -33.51
CA VAL A 39 10.83 -4.60 -33.50
C VAL A 39 11.45 -5.43 -32.38
N PHE A 40 10.65 -5.84 -31.40
CA PHE A 40 11.04 -6.93 -30.50
C PHE A 40 10.94 -8.24 -31.28
N SER A 41 12.09 -8.74 -31.74
CA SER A 41 12.22 -10.12 -32.18
C SER A 41 11.94 -11.03 -30.98
N ILE A 42 10.90 -11.83 -31.13
CA ILE A 42 10.62 -13.02 -30.35
C ILE A 42 11.82 -13.95 -30.54
N HIS A 43 12.58 -14.18 -29.47
CA HIS A 43 13.51 -15.31 -29.41
C HIS A 43 12.96 -16.30 -28.39
N GLU A 44 12.41 -17.39 -28.91
CA GLU A 44 12.17 -18.61 -28.16
C GLU A 44 13.52 -19.25 -27.75
N ASP A 45 13.44 -20.09 -26.72
CA ASP A 45 14.48 -20.98 -26.22
C ASP A 45 15.76 -20.36 -25.64
N PHE A 46 15.74 -20.15 -24.32
CA PHE A 46 16.92 -20.45 -23.49
C PHE A 46 16.61 -21.61 -22.57
N GLY A 47 17.17 -22.76 -22.96
CA GLY A 47 17.17 -23.98 -22.19
C GLY A 47 17.84 -23.82 -20.83
N SER A 48 17.36 -24.67 -19.94
CA SER A 48 17.95 -25.08 -18.66
C SER A 48 19.48 -25.09 -18.69
N SER A 49 20.11 -24.12 -18.03
CA SER A 49 21.53 -24.20 -17.67
C SER A 49 21.81 -23.43 -16.39
N ALA A 50 22.02 -24.20 -15.32
CA ALA A 50 22.76 -23.91 -14.10
C ALA A 50 23.21 -22.46 -13.89
N GLN A 51 22.39 -21.64 -13.23
CA GLN A 51 22.88 -20.40 -12.63
C GLN A 51 23.64 -20.70 -11.33
N LYS A 52 24.94 -20.86 -11.55
CA LYS A 52 26.07 -20.61 -10.66
C LYS A 52 25.72 -19.60 -9.56
N ARG A 53 25.64 -20.10 -8.32
CA ARG A 53 25.59 -19.37 -7.06
C ARG A 53 26.72 -18.33 -7.03
N VAL A 54 26.39 -17.07 -7.33
CA VAL A 54 27.29 -15.93 -7.09
C VAL A 54 27.39 -15.79 -5.58
N LYS A 55 28.50 -16.30 -5.03
CA LYS A 55 28.98 -15.92 -3.71
C LYS A 55 29.41 -14.46 -3.84
N PHE A 56 28.54 -13.54 -3.45
CA PHE A 56 28.96 -12.18 -3.16
C PHE A 56 29.93 -12.31 -1.99
N ALA A 57 31.19 -11.99 -2.26
CA ALA A 57 32.21 -11.87 -1.23
C ALA A 57 31.73 -10.81 -0.25
N ASP A 58 31.82 -11.16 1.02
CA ASP A 58 31.59 -10.31 2.16
C ASP A 58 32.46 -9.05 2.02
N ASP A 59 31.80 -7.91 1.81
CA ASP A 59 32.40 -6.59 1.93
C ASP A 59 32.50 -6.32 3.43
N ASP A 60 33.69 -6.55 3.98
CA ASP A 60 34.11 -6.17 5.33
C ASP A 60 34.06 -4.64 5.45
N SER A 61 32.85 -4.11 5.60
CA SER A 61 32.62 -2.73 6.03
C SER A 61 33.09 -2.62 7.48
N ASP A 62 34.35 -2.20 7.59
CA ASP A 62 35.04 -1.61 8.74
C ASP A 62 34.04 -1.10 9.78
N THR A 63 33.83 -1.93 10.81
CA THR A 63 33.04 -1.56 11.98
C THR A 63 33.92 -0.61 12.77
N HIS A 64 33.78 0.68 12.49
CA HIS A 64 34.38 1.71 13.31
C HIS A 64 34.09 1.41 14.78
N ASP A 65 35.16 1.17 15.51
CA ASP A 65 35.23 0.91 16.93
C ASP A 65 34.74 2.17 17.67
N VAL A 66 33.42 2.34 17.78
CA VAL A 66 32.79 3.40 18.60
C VAL A 66 32.75 2.93 20.05
N HIS A 67 33.93 2.55 20.57
CA HIS A 67 34.13 2.30 21.97
C HIS A 67 34.57 3.61 22.63
N ASN A 68 33.78 4.06 23.63
CA ASN A 68 34.00 5.23 24.50
C ASN A 68 33.39 6.59 24.11
N MET A 69 32.11 6.63 23.75
CA MET A 69 31.28 7.81 24.06
C MET A 69 30.53 7.56 25.38
N TYR A 70 31.17 7.96 26.48
CA TYR A 70 30.51 8.27 27.75
C TYR A 70 29.91 9.68 27.64
N PRO A 71 28.72 9.95 28.19
CA PRO A 71 28.06 9.25 29.29
C PRO A 71 27.23 8.04 28.87
N PRO A 72 27.02 7.05 29.77
CA PRO A 72 26.17 5.90 29.53
C PRO A 72 24.76 6.43 29.33
N LEU A 73 24.27 6.31 28.10
CA LEU A 73 22.87 6.61 27.80
C LEU A 73 22.01 5.75 28.72
N ALA A 74 21.22 6.42 29.56
CA ALA A 74 20.39 5.80 30.57
C ALA A 74 19.57 4.63 30.00
N ASN A 75 19.73 3.45 30.60
CA ASN A 75 18.85 2.28 30.50
C ASN A 75 18.18 2.02 29.13
N TYR A 76 18.97 1.65 28.12
CA TYR A 76 18.50 0.93 26.93
C TYR A 76 18.27 -0.58 27.21
N GLU A 77 18.22 -1.01 28.48
CA GLU A 77 18.33 -2.41 28.91
C GLU A 77 17.22 -3.35 28.41
N ASN A 78 16.21 -2.87 27.69
CA ASN A 78 15.18 -3.73 27.09
C ASN A 78 14.69 -3.24 25.71
N ILE A 79 15.52 -2.57 24.91
CA ILE A 79 15.14 -2.27 23.52
C ILE A 79 15.22 -3.56 22.70
N ILE A 80 14.08 -3.98 22.17
CA ILE A 80 14.00 -5.21 21.37
C ILE A 80 14.46 -4.88 19.95
N GLY A 81 15.68 -5.30 19.62
CA GLY A 81 16.30 -4.97 18.33
C GLY A 81 15.54 -5.50 17.11
N VAL A 82 15.60 -4.78 16.01
CA VAL A 82 14.87 -5.08 14.77
C VAL A 82 15.24 -6.48 14.22
N PRO A 83 14.27 -7.31 13.78
CA PRO A 83 14.57 -8.57 13.08
C PRO A 83 15.11 -8.28 11.67
N LYS A 84 15.95 -9.19 11.13
CA LYS A 84 16.59 -9.01 9.80
C LYS A 84 15.58 -8.78 8.66
N HIS A 85 14.37 -9.32 8.78
CA HIS A 85 13.29 -9.21 7.78
C HIS A 85 11.92 -8.98 8.44
N PRO A 86 11.60 -7.75 8.88
CA PRO A 86 10.36 -7.46 9.61
C PRO A 86 9.09 -7.57 8.74
N SER A 87 9.24 -7.55 7.41
CA SER A 87 8.12 -7.59 6.45
C SER A 87 7.74 -9.00 5.97
N THR A 88 8.64 -9.96 6.16
CA THR A 88 8.48 -11.33 5.64
C THR A 88 7.75 -12.21 6.63
N VAL A 89 8.11 -12.13 7.90
CA VAL A 89 7.58 -12.98 8.97
C VAL A 89 6.44 -12.23 9.67
N ALA A 90 5.32 -12.92 9.91
CA ALA A 90 4.26 -12.37 10.75
C ALA A 90 4.84 -12.03 12.13
N VAL A 91 4.51 -10.84 12.65
CA VAL A 91 5.11 -10.33 13.89
C VAL A 91 4.98 -11.32 15.07
N GLU A 92 3.88 -12.07 15.12
CA GLU A 92 3.60 -13.10 16.13
C GLU A 92 4.53 -14.33 16.09
N ASN A 93 5.18 -14.57 14.94
CA ASN A 93 6.11 -15.68 14.75
C ASN A 93 7.56 -15.24 14.99
N SER A 94 7.81 -13.96 15.26
CA SER A 94 9.15 -13.47 15.57
C SER A 94 9.54 -13.90 16.99
N PRO A 95 10.72 -14.50 17.21
CA PRO A 95 11.17 -14.87 18.56
C PRO A 95 11.40 -13.65 19.45
N LYS A 96 11.58 -12.47 18.85
CA LYS A 96 11.76 -11.20 19.55
C LYS A 96 10.44 -10.56 19.98
N TRP A 97 9.30 -11.12 19.58
CA TRP A 97 7.99 -10.56 19.91
C TRP A 97 7.55 -10.99 21.32
N LEU A 98 7.61 -10.07 22.27
CA LEU A 98 7.28 -10.35 23.68
C LEU A 98 5.77 -10.35 23.99
N SER A 99 4.91 -9.86 23.11
CA SER A 99 3.47 -9.75 23.41
C SER A 99 2.76 -11.10 23.21
N GLY A 100 1.74 -11.37 24.03
CA GLY A 100 0.96 -12.60 23.91
C GLY A 100 0.17 -12.67 22.59
N LYS A 101 -0.25 -13.87 22.17
CA LYS A 101 -1.07 -14.05 20.95
C LYS A 101 -2.38 -13.25 20.99
N THR A 102 -3.01 -13.17 22.16
CA THR A 102 -4.26 -12.43 22.38
C THR A 102 -4.05 -10.93 22.25
N GLU A 103 -3.01 -10.38 22.88
CA GLU A 103 -2.63 -8.97 22.78
C GLU A 103 -2.22 -8.59 21.35
N THR A 104 -1.49 -9.49 20.67
CA THR A 104 -1.11 -9.27 19.28
C THR A 104 -2.34 -9.14 18.39
N LYS A 105 -3.39 -9.94 18.65
CA LYS A 105 -4.64 -9.86 17.91
C LYS A 105 -5.35 -8.52 18.13
N THR A 106 -5.45 -8.04 19.37
CA THR A 106 -6.07 -6.75 19.67
C THR A 106 -5.29 -5.58 19.08
N ILE A 107 -3.96 -5.62 19.13
CA ILE A 107 -3.07 -4.64 18.48
C ILE A 107 -3.29 -4.64 16.96
N LYS A 108 -3.30 -5.82 16.33
CA LYS A 108 -3.54 -5.96 14.89
C LYS A 108 -4.90 -5.38 14.49
N GLU A 109 -5.96 -5.71 15.21
CA GLU A 109 -7.32 -5.20 14.94
C GLU A 109 -7.37 -3.68 15.06
N PHE A 110 -6.75 -3.10 16.09
CA PHE A 110 -6.68 -1.66 16.25
C PHE A 110 -5.91 -0.98 15.11
N ILE A 111 -4.73 -1.49 14.76
CA ILE A 111 -3.93 -0.96 13.64
C ILE A 111 -4.69 -1.11 12.32
N HIS A 112 -5.39 -2.22 12.08
CA HIS A 112 -6.22 -2.38 10.88
C HIS A 112 -7.33 -1.32 10.80
N ASN A 113 -7.96 -0.98 11.92
CA ASN A 113 -8.96 0.08 11.96
C ASN A 113 -8.35 1.46 11.67
N LEU A 114 -7.11 1.73 12.10
CA LEU A 114 -6.40 2.95 11.76
C LEU A 114 -6.02 2.98 10.27
N VAL A 115 -5.51 1.88 9.73
CA VAL A 115 -5.20 1.75 8.29
C VAL A 115 -6.44 2.07 7.45
N ALA A 116 -7.60 1.50 7.80
CA ALA A 116 -8.84 1.75 7.06
C ALA A 116 -9.34 3.20 7.13
N LYS A 117 -8.90 3.98 8.14
CA LYS A 117 -9.30 5.39 8.33
C LYS A 117 -8.35 6.36 7.64
N TYR A 118 -7.05 6.13 7.77
CA TYR A 118 -6.02 7.10 7.42
C TYR A 118 -5.21 6.73 6.17
N LEU A 119 -5.15 5.45 5.79
CA LEU A 119 -4.27 4.96 4.74
C LEU A 119 -5.06 4.38 3.56
N ASP A 120 -4.45 4.42 2.38
CA ASP A 120 -5.05 3.87 1.17
C ASP A 120 -4.73 2.37 1.02
N GLU A 121 -5.70 1.50 1.27
CA GLU A 121 -5.51 0.05 1.20
C GLU A 121 -5.15 -0.47 -0.21
N THR A 122 -5.31 0.34 -1.26
CA THR A 122 -4.95 -0.04 -2.64
C THR A 122 -3.45 0.11 -2.91
N LYS A 123 -2.75 0.93 -2.13
CA LYS A 123 -1.32 1.23 -2.31
C LYS A 123 -0.44 0.40 -1.38
N SER A 124 0.75 0.07 -1.88
CA SER A 124 1.77 -0.60 -1.05
C SER A 124 2.36 0.37 -0.01
N TYR A 125 2.94 -0.16 1.07
CA TYR A 125 3.57 0.65 2.14
C TYR A 125 4.52 1.75 1.63
N LYS A 126 5.33 1.46 0.59
CA LYS A 126 6.31 2.42 0.04
C LYS A 126 5.68 3.63 -0.69
N PHE A 127 4.41 3.52 -1.07
CA PHE A 127 3.67 4.55 -1.79
C PHE A 127 2.60 5.20 -0.92
N GLN A 128 2.64 4.97 0.40
CA GLN A 128 1.79 5.67 1.35
C GLN A 128 2.40 7.02 1.68
N ASP A 129 1.54 7.92 2.15
CA ASP A 129 1.97 9.18 2.71
C ASP A 129 2.71 8.96 4.04
N GLU A 130 3.85 9.63 4.21
CA GLU A 130 4.73 9.46 5.36
C GLU A 130 4.13 10.10 6.62
N GLU A 131 3.42 11.21 6.47
CA GLU A 131 2.73 11.88 7.58
C GLU A 131 1.61 10.99 8.14
N ALA A 132 0.78 10.41 7.25
CA ALA A 132 -0.24 9.45 7.65
C ALA A 132 0.35 8.20 8.34
N LEU A 133 1.49 7.69 7.88
CA LEU A 133 2.18 6.57 8.52
C LEU A 133 2.68 6.92 9.93
N ALA A 134 3.23 8.12 10.10
CA ALA A 134 3.69 8.62 11.40
C ALA A 134 2.52 8.83 12.37
N GLU A 135 1.37 9.32 11.88
CA GLU A 135 0.17 9.47 12.71
C GLU A 135 -0.35 8.11 13.18
N VAL A 136 -0.44 7.12 12.29
CA VAL A 136 -0.88 5.77 12.64
C VAL A 136 0.08 5.12 13.64
N SER A 137 1.40 5.31 13.49
CA SER A 137 2.38 4.77 14.44
C SER A 137 2.26 5.44 15.81
N GLN A 138 2.10 6.77 15.85
CA GLN A 138 1.92 7.53 17.08
C GLN A 138 0.65 7.12 17.82
N GLN A 139 -0.49 7.00 17.13
CA GLN A 139 -1.76 6.56 17.73
C GLN A 139 -1.67 5.13 18.26
N ALA A 140 -1.03 4.22 17.51
CA ALA A 140 -0.79 2.85 17.98
C ALA A 140 0.10 2.82 19.24
N ALA A 141 1.17 3.62 19.27
CA ALA A 141 2.09 3.72 20.41
C ALA A 141 1.47 4.43 21.63
N GLN A 142 0.44 5.26 21.43
CA GLN A 142 -0.36 5.82 22.52
C GLN A 142 -1.34 4.79 23.10
N ALA A 143 -2.01 4.01 22.25
CA ALA A 143 -2.96 2.98 22.68
C ALA A 143 -2.27 1.76 23.33
N PHE A 144 -1.11 1.36 22.81
CA PHE A 144 -0.36 0.19 23.28
C PHE A 144 1.07 0.58 23.65
N PRO A 145 1.34 0.91 24.92
CA PRO A 145 2.68 1.30 25.38
C PRO A 145 3.75 0.23 25.16
N ILE A 146 3.36 -1.04 25.04
CA ILE A 146 4.27 -2.15 24.70
C ILE A 146 4.97 -1.93 23.36
N LEU A 147 4.34 -1.23 22.42
CA LEU A 147 4.91 -0.95 21.10
C LEU A 147 6.15 -0.04 21.18
N ARG A 148 6.23 0.83 22.19
CA ARG A 148 7.38 1.73 22.42
C ARG A 148 8.65 1.01 22.87
N LYS A 149 8.54 -0.26 23.31
CA LYS A 149 9.70 -1.08 23.70
C LYS A 149 10.45 -1.65 22.48
N TYR A 150 9.82 -1.63 21.32
CA TYR A 150 10.42 -2.13 20.08
C TYR A 150 11.19 -1.00 19.40
N GLU A 151 12.40 -1.31 18.98
CA GLU A 151 13.26 -0.33 18.29
C GLU A 151 12.60 0.18 17.00
N ASN A 152 12.61 1.50 16.78
CA ASN A 152 12.07 2.13 15.56
C ASN A 152 10.62 1.71 15.24
N ASP A 153 9.82 1.40 16.28
CA ASP A 153 8.44 0.92 16.16
C ASP A 153 8.28 -0.26 15.18
N TRP A 154 9.28 -1.15 15.09
CA TRP A 154 9.30 -2.21 14.08
C TRP A 154 8.08 -3.14 14.18
N GLY A 155 7.52 -3.30 15.38
CA GLY A 155 6.28 -4.07 15.60
C GLY A 155 5.09 -3.48 14.84
N THR A 156 4.84 -2.19 15.01
CA THR A 156 3.78 -1.46 14.31
C THR A 156 4.03 -1.47 12.81
N ARG A 157 5.26 -1.15 12.39
CA ARG A 157 5.66 -1.15 10.99
C ARG A 157 5.48 -2.52 10.32
N GLY A 158 5.85 -3.60 10.99
CA GLY A 158 5.69 -4.96 10.50
C GLY A 158 4.22 -5.32 10.26
N ILE A 159 3.33 -4.95 11.20
CA ILE A 159 1.88 -5.16 11.06
C ILE A 159 1.35 -4.34 9.88
N LEU A 160 1.73 -3.06 9.76
CA LEU A 160 1.33 -2.18 8.66
C LEU A 160 1.76 -2.72 7.30
N MET A 161 3.05 -3.06 7.15
CA MET A 161 3.59 -3.62 5.92
C MET A 161 2.87 -4.90 5.50
N HIS A 162 2.56 -5.78 6.46
CA HIS A 162 1.86 -7.03 6.16
C HIS A 162 0.41 -6.77 5.72
N ARG A 163 -0.31 -5.89 6.43
CA ARG A 163 -1.69 -5.52 6.08
C ARG A 163 -1.75 -4.92 4.68
N LEU A 164 -0.98 -3.88 4.41
CA LEU A 164 -0.99 -3.17 3.13
C LEU A 164 -0.56 -4.06 1.97
N LYS A 165 0.44 -4.93 2.16
CA LYS A 165 0.84 -5.93 1.16
C LYS A 165 -0.32 -6.85 0.78
N ASN A 166 -1.10 -7.30 1.76
CA ASN A 166 -2.21 -8.22 1.52
C ASN A 166 -3.41 -7.50 0.88
N THR A 167 -3.73 -6.29 1.32
CA THR A 167 -4.85 -5.52 0.76
C THR A 167 -4.55 -5.03 -0.65
N SER A 168 -3.35 -4.51 -0.91
CA SER A 168 -2.96 -4.04 -2.24
C SER A 168 -2.96 -5.19 -3.26
N ASN A 169 -2.44 -6.36 -2.88
CA ASN A 169 -2.47 -7.55 -3.73
C ASN A 169 -3.91 -8.02 -3.98
N LYS A 170 -4.78 -7.96 -2.96
CA LYS A 170 -6.19 -8.31 -3.12
C LYS A 170 -6.92 -7.33 -4.06
N ALA A 171 -6.65 -6.04 -3.93
CA ALA A 171 -7.20 -5.01 -4.82
C ALA A 171 -6.74 -5.23 -6.26
N ALA A 172 -5.44 -5.46 -6.49
CA ALA A 172 -4.89 -5.75 -7.80
C ALA A 172 -5.50 -7.00 -8.44
N ARG A 173 -5.64 -8.10 -7.67
CA ARG A 173 -6.28 -9.34 -8.14
C ARG A 173 -7.75 -9.13 -8.49
N LYS A 174 -8.48 -8.34 -7.69
CA LYS A 174 -9.88 -8.02 -7.97
C LYS A 174 -9.99 -7.24 -9.28
N ALA A 175 -9.18 -6.20 -9.46
CA ALA A 175 -9.16 -5.43 -10.70
C ALA A 175 -8.85 -6.30 -11.92
N ALA A 176 -7.87 -7.20 -11.82
CA ALA A 176 -7.55 -8.15 -12.89
C ALA A 176 -8.72 -9.09 -13.21
N LYS A 177 -9.42 -9.59 -12.18
CA LYS A 177 -10.60 -10.44 -12.36
C LYS A 177 -11.75 -9.69 -13.04
N ASP A 178 -12.04 -8.47 -12.60
CA ASP A 178 -13.11 -7.64 -13.16
C ASP A 178 -12.87 -7.38 -14.66
N VAL A 179 -11.62 -7.15 -15.08
CA VAL A 179 -11.25 -7.02 -16.49
C VAL A 179 -11.49 -8.33 -17.27
N VAL A 180 -11.09 -9.48 -16.72
CA VAL A 180 -11.32 -10.78 -17.35
C VAL A 180 -12.81 -11.05 -17.53
N ASP A 181 -13.62 -10.78 -16.50
CA ASP A 181 -15.06 -10.99 -16.55
C ASP A 181 -15.71 -10.15 -17.67
N ILE A 182 -15.35 -8.86 -17.78
CA ILE A 182 -15.79 -7.97 -18.86
C ILE A 182 -15.43 -8.54 -20.25
N VAL A 183 -14.19 -9.00 -20.43
CA VAL A 183 -13.73 -9.56 -21.71
C VAL A 183 -14.51 -10.83 -22.05
N THR A 184 -14.75 -11.71 -21.08
CA THR A 184 -15.51 -12.95 -21.32
C THR A 184 -16.96 -12.67 -21.71
N ASP A 185 -17.58 -11.64 -21.14
CA ASP A 185 -18.96 -11.26 -21.48
C ASP A 185 -19.07 -10.65 -22.88
N VAL A 186 -18.09 -9.85 -23.30
CA VAL A 186 -18.02 -9.33 -24.68
C VAL A 186 -17.86 -10.48 -25.69
N VAL A 187 -16.99 -11.45 -25.40
CA VAL A 187 -16.78 -12.62 -26.27
C VAL A 187 -18.04 -13.48 -26.37
N LYS A 188 -18.75 -13.70 -25.26
CA LYS A 188 -20.04 -14.44 -25.26
C LYS A 188 -21.10 -13.73 -26.10
N LYS A 189 -21.27 -12.41 -25.92
CA LYS A 189 -22.22 -11.61 -26.71
C LYS A 189 -21.90 -11.62 -28.21
N GLY A 190 -20.62 -11.51 -28.58
CA GLY A 190 -20.19 -11.59 -29.98
C GLY A 190 -20.50 -12.93 -30.66
N LYS A 191 -20.42 -14.05 -29.93
CA LYS A 191 -20.78 -15.38 -30.46
C LYS A 191 -22.28 -15.55 -30.70
N ALA A 192 -23.13 -15.01 -29.82
CA ALA A 192 -24.59 -15.11 -29.96
C ALA A 192 -25.12 -14.34 -31.18
N GLY A 193 -24.52 -13.19 -31.52
CA GLY A 193 -24.89 -12.41 -32.72
C GLY A 193 -24.59 -13.12 -34.04
N LYS A 194 -23.55 -13.98 -34.08
CA LYS A 194 -23.11 -14.65 -35.32
C LYS A 194 -23.99 -15.83 -35.70
N ALA A 195 -24.61 -16.51 -34.73
CA ALA A 195 -25.50 -17.65 -35.00
C ALA A 195 -26.84 -17.22 -35.65
N THR A 196 -27.36 -16.05 -35.28
CA THR A 196 -28.65 -15.55 -35.79
C THR A 196 -28.55 -14.98 -37.22
N SER A 197 -27.37 -14.50 -37.62
CA SER A 197 -27.16 -13.91 -38.96
C SER A 197 -27.11 -14.95 -40.10
N MET A 198 -26.98 -16.24 -39.82
CA MET A 198 -26.95 -17.27 -40.88
C MET A 198 -28.33 -17.84 -41.24
N HIS A 199 -29.39 -17.54 -40.48
CA HIS A 199 -30.72 -18.11 -40.74
C HIS A 199 -31.62 -17.25 -41.64
N LEU A 200 -31.21 -16.03 -41.99
CA LEU A 200 -32.03 -15.07 -42.76
C LEU A 200 -31.66 -14.98 -44.25
N ARG A 201 -30.78 -15.85 -44.78
CA ARG A 201 -30.29 -15.75 -46.17
C ARG A 201 -30.87 -16.76 -47.16
N SER A 202 -31.90 -17.54 -46.79
CA SER A 202 -32.43 -18.61 -47.65
C SER A 202 -33.73 -18.32 -48.41
N ASN A 203 -34.38 -17.16 -48.26
CA ASN A 203 -35.66 -16.90 -48.94
C ASN A 203 -35.58 -15.73 -49.92
N LYS A 204 -34.99 -15.97 -51.11
CA LYS A 204 -35.29 -15.15 -52.28
C LYS A 204 -34.97 -15.87 -53.60
N VAL A 205 -35.92 -16.66 -54.09
CA VAL A 205 -36.17 -16.98 -55.52
C VAL A 205 -37.65 -17.41 -55.60
N PRO A 206 -38.42 -17.16 -56.68
CA PRO A 206 -38.11 -16.47 -57.94
C PRO A 206 -38.69 -15.05 -58.05
#